data_AF-A0A447MWN6-F1
#
_entry.id   AF-A0A447MWN6-F1
#
_cell.length_a   1.000
_cell.length_b   1.000
_cell.length_c   1.000
_cell.angle_alpha   90.00
_cell.angle_beta   90.00
_cell.angle_gamma   90.00
#
_symmetry.space_group_name_H-M   'P 1'
#
loop_
_entity.id
_entity.type
_entity.pdbx_description
1 polymer ?
#
loop_
_entity_poly.entity_id
_entity_poly.type
_entity_poly.pdbx_seq_one_letter_code
_entity_poly.pdbx_strand_id
1 'polypeptide(L)'
;MEHQRELYQQRGYSEDLLPKTETQRNWKAFNYFTLWMGSVHNVPNYVMVGGFFILGLSTFNIMLAIIISALFIAAAMVMNGAAGSKYGVPFAMILRGSYGVRGALFPGLLRRGNRGNYVVRLTVLRGIAGISYFDWGRSGQDF
;
A
#
# COMPACT_ATOMS: atom_id res chain seq x y z
N MET A 1 -9.24 7.43 -26.61
CA MET A 1 -8.69 6.63 -25.48
C MET A 1 -7.65 5.62 -25.97
N GLU A 2 -7.95 4.86 -27.02
CA GLU A 2 -7.02 3.90 -27.67
C GLU A 2 -5.64 4.52 -28.02
N HIS A 3 -5.62 5.64 -28.74
CA HIS A 3 -4.37 6.33 -29.11
C HIS A 3 -3.50 6.75 -27.92
N GLN A 4 -4.09 7.06 -26.76
CA GLN A 4 -3.33 7.39 -25.55
C GLN A 4 -2.69 6.14 -24.93
N ARG A 5 -3.31 4.96 -25.07
CA ARG A 5 -2.78 3.70 -24.55
C ARG A 5 -1.53 3.26 -25.32
N GLU A 6 -1.52 3.41 -26.64
CA GLU A 6 -0.36 3.14 -27.49
C GLU A 6 0.85 4.01 -27.11
N LEU A 7 0.62 5.31 -26.88
CA LEU A 7 1.67 6.23 -26.41
C LEU A 7 2.25 5.84 -25.05
N TYR A 8 1.43 5.30 -24.14
CA TYR A 8 1.92 4.82 -22.84
C TYR A 8 2.62 3.46 -22.93
N GLN A 9 2.19 2.58 -23.82
CA GLN A 9 2.92 1.33 -24.11
C GLN A 9 4.31 1.62 -24.69
N GLN A 10 4.42 2.59 -25.61
CA GLN A 10 5.73 3.04 -26.13
C GLN A 10 6.64 3.63 -25.04
N ARG A 11 6.07 4.20 -23.96
CA ARG A 11 6.81 4.68 -22.78
C ARG A 11 7.17 3.57 -21.78
N GLY A 12 6.89 2.31 -22.10
CA GLY A 12 7.25 1.15 -21.28
C GLY A 12 6.36 0.96 -20.05
N TYR A 13 5.07 1.31 -20.13
CA TYR A 13 4.08 0.94 -19.12
C TYR A 13 3.46 -0.42 -19.46
N SER A 14 3.38 -1.33 -18.48
CA SER A 14 2.70 -2.63 -18.61
C SER A 14 1.21 -2.46 -18.92
N GLU A 15 0.60 -3.45 -19.57
CA GLU A 15 -0.80 -3.40 -19.96
C GLU A 15 -1.78 -3.22 -18.78
N ASP A 16 -1.45 -3.78 -17.61
CA ASP A 16 -2.21 -3.62 -16.36
C ASP A 16 -2.17 -2.21 -15.77
N LEU A 17 -1.16 -1.42 -16.16
CA LEU A 17 -0.95 -0.04 -15.69
C LEU A 17 -1.55 0.99 -16.64
N LEU A 18 -2.18 0.55 -17.73
CA LEU A 18 -2.85 1.46 -18.64
C LEU A 18 -4.10 2.06 -17.98
N PRO A 19 -4.47 3.31 -18.32
CA PRO A 19 -5.70 3.91 -17.82
C PRO A 19 -6.90 3.01 -18.11
N LYS A 20 -7.63 2.64 -17.05
CA LYS A 20 -8.80 1.76 -17.19
C LYS A 20 -9.92 2.47 -17.95
N THR A 21 -10.47 1.80 -18.97
CA THR A 21 -11.67 2.27 -19.67
C THR A 21 -12.90 2.18 -18.76
N GLU A 22 -13.97 2.92 -19.06
CA GLU A 22 -15.18 2.94 -18.22
C GLU A 22 -15.80 1.55 -18.04
N THR A 23 -15.72 0.70 -19.07
CA THR A 23 -16.17 -0.70 -19.04
C THR A 23 -15.38 -1.59 -18.08
N GLN A 24 -14.14 -1.22 -17.72
CA GLN A 24 -13.29 -1.94 -16.78
C GLN A 24 -13.48 -1.46 -15.32
N ARG A 25 -14.28 -0.41 -15.09
CA ARG A 25 -14.61 0.12 -13.75
C ARG A 25 -15.87 -0.52 -13.19
N ASN A 26 -15.86 -1.85 -13.04
CA ASN A 26 -17.01 -2.62 -12.56
C ASN A 26 -17.17 -2.66 -11.03
N TRP A 27 -16.32 -1.94 -10.28
CA TRP A 27 -16.35 -1.95 -8.82
C TRP A 27 -17.45 -1.06 -8.28
N LYS A 28 -18.40 -1.66 -7.56
CA LYS A 28 -19.46 -0.95 -6.83
C LYS A 28 -18.93 -0.44 -5.48
N ALA A 29 -19.61 0.55 -4.90
CA ALA A 29 -19.29 1.13 -3.59
C ALA A 29 -19.11 0.06 -2.50
N PHE A 30 -19.89 -1.02 -2.53
CA PHE A 30 -19.78 -2.14 -1.59
C PHE A 30 -18.43 -2.85 -1.67
N ASN A 31 -17.85 -3.03 -2.86
CA ASN A 31 -16.55 -3.67 -3.01
C ASN A 31 -15.44 -2.84 -2.34
N TYR A 32 -15.52 -1.51 -2.47
CA TYR A 32 -14.62 -0.60 -1.79
C TYR A 32 -14.80 -0.64 -0.27
N PHE A 33 -16.05 -0.71 0.21
CA PHE A 33 -16.33 -0.83 1.64
C PHE A 33 -15.74 -2.11 2.23
N THR A 34 -15.91 -3.26 1.58
CA THR A 34 -15.37 -4.54 2.05
C THR A 34 -13.84 -4.53 2.10
N LEU A 35 -13.17 -3.99 1.08
CA LEU A 35 -11.71 -3.81 1.11
C LEU A 35 -11.26 -2.90 2.25
N TRP A 36 -11.98 -1.80 2.46
CA TRP A 36 -11.66 -0.85 3.52
C TRP A 36 -11.80 -1.48 4.90
N MET A 37 -12.90 -2.19 5.15
CA MET A 37 -13.12 -2.93 6.40
C MET A 37 -11.99 -3.93 6.66
N GLY A 38 -11.54 -4.66 5.63
CA GLY A 38 -10.41 -5.60 5.74
C GLY A 38 -9.09 -4.91 6.14
N SER A 39 -8.82 -3.69 5.66
CA SER A 39 -7.61 -2.96 6.01
C SER A 39 -7.67 -2.32 7.41
N VAL A 40 -8.84 -1.88 7.85
CA VAL A 40 -9.04 -1.21 9.16
C VAL A 40 -8.92 -2.20 10.32
N HIS A 41 -9.39 -3.43 10.11
CA HIS A 41 -9.42 -4.48 11.12
C HIS A 41 -8.08 -5.20 11.15
N ASN A 42 -7.11 -4.63 11.85
CA ASN A 42 -5.79 -5.21 12.02
C ASN A 42 -5.35 -5.25 13.49
N VAL A 43 -4.48 -6.21 13.81
CA VAL A 43 -3.99 -6.46 15.18
C VAL A 43 -3.35 -5.22 15.82
N PRO A 44 -2.46 -4.47 15.13
CA PRO A 44 -1.87 -3.26 15.71
C PRO A 44 -2.90 -2.23 16.19
N ASN A 45 -4.01 -2.05 15.46
CA ASN A 45 -5.05 -1.10 15.84
C ASN A 45 -5.71 -1.49 17.18
N TYR A 46 -6.04 -2.77 17.35
CA TYR A 46 -6.61 -3.28 18.59
C TYR A 46 -5.64 -3.18 19.76
N VAL A 47 -4.37 -3.50 19.53
CA VAL A 47 -3.30 -3.39 20.54
C VAL A 47 -3.10 -1.94 20.95
N MET A 48 -3.11 -1.00 20.01
CA MET A 48 -3.01 0.44 20.28
C MET A 48 -4.14 0.92 21.18
N VAL A 49 -5.39 0.57 20.85
CA VAL A 49 -6.56 0.94 21.67
C VAL A 49 -6.47 0.32 23.06
N GLY A 50 -6.09 -0.96 23.17
CA GLY A 50 -5.83 -1.61 24.45
C GLY A 50 -4.72 -0.92 25.26
N GLY A 51 -3.65 -0.47 24.59
CA GLY A 51 -2.58 0.33 25.18
C GLY A 51 -3.08 1.64 25.79
N PHE A 52 -3.99 2.35 25.11
CA PHE A 52 -4.58 3.57 25.67
C PHE A 52 -5.41 3.30 26.92
N PHE A 53 -6.13 2.18 26.98
CA PHE A 53 -6.84 1.79 28.20
C PHE A 53 -5.89 1.45 29.35
N ILE A 54 -4.77 0.76 29.08
CA ILE A 54 -3.75 0.45 30.11
C ILE A 54 -3.11 1.73 30.65
N LEU A 55 -2.92 2.74 29.80
CA LEU A 55 -2.43 4.06 30.21
C LEU A 55 -3.44 4.87 31.04
N GLY A 56 -4.63 4.33 31.32
CA GLY A 56 -5.65 4.95 32.16
C GLY A 56 -6.42 6.08 31.47
N LEU A 57 -6.36 6.20 30.15
CA LEU A 57 -7.15 7.18 29.42
C LEU A 57 -8.64 6.85 29.50
N SER A 58 -9.46 7.89 29.75
CA SER A 58 -10.92 7.76 29.70
C SER A 58 -11.38 7.27 28.33
N THR A 59 -12.30 6.31 28.33
CA THR A 59 -12.97 5.78 27.13
C THR A 59 -13.48 6.90 26.23
N PHE A 60 -14.02 7.97 26.83
CA PHE A 60 -14.55 9.10 26.07
C PHE A 60 -13.46 9.83 25.27
N ASN A 61 -12.30 10.06 25.88
CA ASN A 61 -11.17 10.72 25.22
C ASN A 61 -10.61 9.86 24.08
N ILE A 62 -10.53 8.54 24.29
CA ILE A 62 -10.09 7.59 23.27
C ILE A 62 -11.05 7.59 22.08
N MET A 63 -12.36 7.51 22.32
CA MET A 63 -13.37 7.55 21.26
C MET A 63 -13.33 8.86 20.48
N LEU A 64 -13.20 10.00 21.17
CA LEU A 64 -13.09 11.31 20.52
C LEU A 64 -11.83 11.40 19.65
N ALA A 65 -10.68 10.94 20.16
CA ALA A 65 -9.42 10.92 19.41
C ALA A 65 -9.51 10.04 18.15
N ILE A 66 -10.17 8.87 18.24
CA ILE A 66 -10.39 7.98 17.10
C ILE A 66 -11.26 8.67 16.03
N ILE A 67 -12.35 9.34 16.43
CA ILE A 67 -13.24 10.05 15.50
C ILE A 67 -12.50 11.19 14.80
N ILE A 68 -11.78 12.02 15.55
CA ILE A 68 -11.01 13.15 14.99
C ILE A 68 -9.94 12.63 14.02
N SER A 69 -9.22 11.58 14.41
CA SER A 69 -8.23 10.94 13.56
C SER A 69 -8.86 10.40 12.27
N ALA A 70 -10.00 9.71 12.36
CA ALA A 70 -10.70 9.17 11.21
C ALA A 70 -11.12 10.26 10.22
N LEU A 71 -11.64 11.39 10.72
CA LEU A 71 -12.01 12.55 9.90
C LEU A 71 -10.80 13.17 9.21
N PHE A 72 -9.69 13.34 9.94
CA PHE A 72 -8.47 13.90 9.39
C PHE A 72 -7.87 13.02 8.29
N ILE A 73 -7.81 11.70 8.53
CA ILE A 73 -7.33 10.73 7.54
C ILE A 73 -8.26 10.69 6.33
N ALA A 74 -9.58 10.71 6.54
CA ALA A 74 -10.54 10.75 5.43
C ALA A 74 -10.34 11.99 4.55
N ALA A 75 -10.17 13.18 5.16
CA ALA A 75 -9.88 14.41 4.43
C ALA A 75 -8.57 14.30 3.63
N ALA A 76 -7.50 13.79 4.24
CA ALA A 76 -6.22 13.56 3.57
C ALA A 76 -6.35 12.56 2.40
N MET A 77 -7.11 11.49 2.56
CA MET A 77 -7.36 10.50 1.50
C MET A 77 -8.17 11.10 0.35
N VAL A 78 -9.19 11.92 0.62
CA VAL A 78 -9.97 12.59 -0.43
C VAL A 78 -9.07 13.53 -1.24
N MET A 79 -8.21 14.31 -0.57
CA MET A 79 -7.26 15.20 -1.25
C MET A 79 -6.25 14.42 -2.10
N ASN A 80 -5.71 13.31 -1.60
CA ASN A 80 -4.77 12.47 -2.35
C ASN A 80 -5.46 11.69 -3.50
N GLY A 81 -6.71 11.27 -3.28
CA GLY A 81 -7.47 10.43 -4.21
C GLY A 81 -8.14 11.19 -5.35
N ALA A 82 -8.29 12.51 -5.25
CA ALA A 82 -8.97 13.33 -6.26
C ALA A 82 -8.35 13.18 -7.67
N ALA A 83 -7.02 13.16 -7.77
CA ALA A 83 -6.33 12.98 -9.05
C ALA A 83 -6.49 11.55 -9.60
N GLY A 84 -6.38 10.53 -8.74
CA GLY A 84 -6.55 9.12 -9.15
C GLY A 84 -7.98 8.80 -9.59
N SER A 85 -8.99 9.34 -8.90
CA SER A 85 -10.39 9.11 -9.20
C SER A 85 -10.88 9.85 -10.44
N LYS A 86 -10.42 11.09 -10.68
CA LYS A 86 -10.88 11.90 -11.82
C LYS A 86 -10.32 11.41 -13.16
N TYR A 87 -9.04 11.01 -13.17
CA TYR A 87 -8.36 10.61 -14.40
C TYR A 87 -8.34 9.07 -14.59
N GLY A 88 -8.66 8.29 -13.55
CA GLY A 88 -8.62 6.82 -13.61
C GLY A 88 -7.25 6.25 -13.94
N VAL A 89 -6.21 7.04 -13.63
CA VAL A 89 -4.81 6.72 -13.88
C VAL A 89 -4.25 6.03 -12.64
N PRO A 90 -3.53 4.90 -12.77
CA PRO A 90 -2.96 4.21 -11.62
C PRO A 90 -1.99 5.10 -10.83
N PHE A 91 -1.95 4.91 -9.51
CA PHE A 91 -1.06 5.66 -8.62
C PHE A 91 0.42 5.55 -9.05
N ALA A 92 0.86 4.40 -9.58
CA ALA A 92 2.22 4.19 -10.08
C ALA A 92 2.61 5.17 -11.20
N MET A 93 1.64 5.58 -12.02
CA MET A 93 1.84 6.48 -13.16
C MET A 93 1.86 7.94 -12.71
N ILE A 94 1.02 8.30 -11.73
CA ILE A 94 1.07 9.60 -11.04
C ILE A 94 2.41 9.77 -10.33
N LEU A 95 2.87 8.73 -9.61
CA LEU A 95 4.16 8.72 -8.91
C LEU A 95 5.34 8.91 -9.87
N ARG A 96 5.30 8.26 -11.05
CA ARG A 96 6.32 8.42 -12.10
C ARG A 96 6.28 9.81 -12.75
N GLY A 97 5.12 10.46 -12.79
CA GLY A 97 4.96 11.85 -13.20
C GLY A 97 5.58 12.83 -12.20
N SER A 98 5.43 12.58 -10.89
CA SER A 98 5.95 13.47 -9.84
C SER A 98 7.45 13.27 -9.54
N TYR A 99 7.93 12.02 -9.52
CA TYR A 99 9.31 11.67 -9.12
C TYR A 99 10.21 11.23 -10.29
N GLY A 100 9.68 11.17 -11.51
CA GLY A 100 10.37 10.63 -12.67
C GLY A 100 10.56 9.10 -12.61
N VAL A 101 11.11 8.53 -13.69
CA VAL A 101 11.30 7.07 -13.84
C VAL A 101 12.27 6.49 -12.81
N ARG A 102 13.31 7.25 -12.43
CA ARG A 102 14.34 6.83 -11.49
C ARG A 102 14.04 7.20 -10.03
N GLY A 103 13.34 8.31 -9.78
CA GLY A 103 12.98 8.73 -8.41
C GLY A 103 11.85 7.89 -7.79
N ALA A 104 11.02 7.24 -8.61
CA ALA A 104 10.01 6.28 -8.14
C ALA A 104 10.61 5.04 -7.42
N LEU A 105 11.92 4.78 -7.56
CA LEU A 105 12.64 3.71 -6.85
C LEU A 105 13.05 4.10 -5.43
N PHE A 106 13.10 5.40 -5.11
CA PHE A 106 13.55 5.91 -3.82
C PHE A 106 12.66 5.47 -2.64
N PRO A 107 11.31 5.51 -2.73
CA PRO A 107 10.43 4.93 -1.70
C PRO A 107 10.66 3.43 -1.52
N GLY A 108 10.96 2.72 -2.61
CA GLY A 108 11.27 1.28 -2.60
C GLY A 108 12.58 0.96 -1.88
N LEU A 109 13.60 1.82 -2.02
CA LEU A 109 14.87 1.72 -1.31
C LEU A 109 14.73 2.06 0.17
N LEU A 110 14.02 3.14 0.52
CA LEU A 110 13.76 3.47 1.93
C LEU A 110 13.01 2.34 2.65
N ARG A 111 12.01 1.75 1.99
CA ARG A 111 11.28 0.59 2.52
C ARG A 111 12.14 -0.67 2.62
N ARG A 112 13.18 -0.80 1.80
CA ARG A 112 14.16 -1.91 1.85
C ARG A 112 15.30 -1.68 2.85
N GLY A 113 15.59 -0.44 3.25
CA GLY A 113 16.65 -0.13 4.23
C GLY A 113 16.50 -0.91 5.54
N ASN A 114 15.26 -1.12 6.00
CA ASN A 114 15.00 -1.88 7.23
C ASN A 114 15.17 -3.42 7.07
N ARG A 115 15.47 -3.92 5.87
CA ARG A 115 15.80 -5.34 5.63
C ARG A 115 17.28 -5.68 5.78
N GLY A 116 18.18 -4.68 5.91
CA GLY A 116 19.63 -4.91 6.02
C GLY A 116 20.04 -5.74 7.25
N ASN A 117 19.32 -5.60 8.36
CA ASN A 117 19.66 -6.32 9.60
C ASN A 117 19.22 -7.79 9.59
N TYR A 118 18.23 -8.17 8.78
CA TYR A 118 17.77 -9.56 8.70
C TYR A 118 18.66 -10.38 7.78
N VAL A 119 19.11 -9.83 6.65
CA VAL A 119 19.96 -10.57 5.70
C VAL A 119 21.32 -10.89 6.30
N VAL A 120 21.94 -9.95 7.01
CA VAL A 120 23.25 -10.20 7.67
C VAL A 120 23.10 -11.20 8.82
N ARG A 121 22.04 -11.09 9.63
CA ARG A 121 21.77 -12.03 10.72
C ARG A 121 21.38 -13.43 10.23
N LEU A 122 20.63 -13.54 9.12
CA LEU A 122 20.32 -14.81 8.47
C LEU A 122 21.56 -15.43 7.82
N THR A 123 22.48 -14.68 7.22
CA THR A 123 23.71 -15.24 6.65
C THR A 123 24.64 -15.79 7.74
N VAL A 124 24.79 -15.09 8.87
CA VAL A 124 25.60 -15.57 10.00
C VAL A 124 24.96 -16.79 10.67
N LEU A 125 23.63 -16.81 10.86
CA LEU A 125 22.92 -17.97 11.42
C LEU A 125 22.90 -19.18 10.45
N ARG A 126 22.84 -18.93 9.13
CA ARG A 126 22.93 -19.96 8.07
C ARG A 126 24.27 -20.70 8.08
N GLY A 127 25.37 -19.99 8.37
CA GLY A 127 26.70 -20.60 8.47
C GLY A 127 26.88 -21.50 9.70
N ILE A 128 26.17 -21.20 10.80
CA ILE A 128 26.31 -21.94 12.07
C ILE A 128 25.39 -23.17 12.13
N ALA A 129 24.20 -23.10 11.53
CA ALA A 129 23.18 -24.13 11.72
C ALA A 129 23.12 -25.22 10.65
N GLY A 130 23.68 -25.03 9.44
CA GLY A 130 23.63 -26.07 8.38
C GLY A 130 22.21 -26.52 7.99
N ILE A 131 21.18 -25.74 8.32
CA ILE A 131 19.78 -26.08 8.15
C ILE A 131 19.26 -25.47 6.84
N SER A 132 19.00 -26.34 5.87
CA SER A 132 18.28 -26.03 4.64
C SER A 132 16.78 -25.99 4.91
N TYR A 133 16.18 -24.79 5.01
CA TYR A 133 14.73 -24.65 4.83
C TYR A 133 14.38 -23.51 3.88
N PHE A 134 13.63 -23.92 2.86
CA PHE A 134 12.46 -23.27 2.26
C PHE A 134 12.61 -21.81 1.81
N ASP A 135 12.84 -21.64 0.51
CA ASP A 135 12.87 -20.37 -0.21
C ASP A 135 11.43 -19.83 -0.38
N TRP A 136 10.99 -18.99 0.57
CA TRP A 136 9.74 -18.23 0.50
C TRP A 136 9.89 -17.04 -0.47
N GLY A 137 10.27 -17.32 -1.72
CA GLY A 137 10.56 -16.31 -2.74
C GLY A 137 9.89 -16.56 -4.09
N ARG A 138 9.18 -17.69 -4.27
CA ARG A 138 8.70 -18.14 -5.59
C ARG A 138 7.20 -18.49 -5.70
N SER A 139 6.39 -18.39 -4.65
CA SER A 139 4.99 -18.84 -4.67
C SER A 139 3.98 -17.70 -4.83
N GLY A 140 4.13 -16.87 -5.87
CA GLY A 140 3.21 -15.75 -6.13
C GLY A 140 3.02 -15.37 -7.58
N GLN A 141 3.32 -16.27 -8.53
CA GLN A 141 3.07 -16.04 -9.97
C GLN A 141 2.24 -17.12 -10.66
N ASP A 142 1.69 -18.08 -9.89
CA ASP A 142 0.73 -19.04 -10.42
C ASP A 142 -0.55 -18.93 -9.58
N PHE A 143 -1.42 -17.97 -9.90
CA PHE A 143 -2.91 -17.99 -9.80
C PHE A 143 -3.47 -16.65 -10.32
#